data_AF-A0AA91TQ21-F1
#
_entry.id   AF-A0AA91TQ21-F1
#
_cell.length_a   1.000
_cell.length_b   1.000
_cell.length_c   1.000
_cell.angle_alpha   90.00
_cell.angle_beta   90.00
_cell.angle_gamma   90.00
#
_symmetry.space_group_name_H-M   'P 1'
#
loop_
_entity.id
_entity.type
_entity.pdbx_description
1 polymer ?
#
loop_
_entity_poly.entity_id
_entity_poly.type
_entity_poly.pdbx_seq_one_letter_code
_entity_poly.pdbx_strand_id
1 'polypeptide(L)'
;MLTIGKREFLQLFKGFKSILLILVFLVTSYYSAKFADGIAEAMELTAQEAGEAHLVGLLFLVMFFGHLFVASLSHDSINKEIRERTMRFLVTKTTRFSIIVGKFLGIWMFWFVCLFLSFLIIALTTEKIDVLVFAQTMSLLTLQISFILLMSVLINKPGATMFLGILGGILLPILGGWFVLTSNPAISWLKYVSPFYYLDLNEYSFLVLLVVAAILIYLTNLLFKRREC
;
A
#
# COMPACT_ATOMS: atom_id res chain seq x y z
N MET A 1 2.25 -4.92 -21.86
CA MET A 1 1.76 -4.77 -20.47
C MET A 1 2.30 -5.87 -19.55
N LEU A 2 1.99 -7.15 -19.77
CA LEU A 2 2.45 -8.26 -18.91
C LEU A 2 3.98 -8.32 -18.74
N THR A 3 4.75 -8.12 -19.81
CA THR A 3 6.23 -8.12 -19.73
C THR A 3 6.77 -6.99 -18.85
N ILE A 4 6.12 -5.81 -18.85
CA ILE A 4 6.50 -4.67 -18.01
C ILE A 4 6.19 -5.01 -16.55
N GLY A 5 4.99 -5.53 -16.26
CA GLY A 5 4.61 -5.94 -14.92
C GLY A 5 5.50 -7.06 -14.37
N LYS A 6 5.82 -8.08 -15.17
CA LYS A 6 6.75 -9.15 -14.79
C LYS A 6 8.13 -8.59 -14.47
N ARG A 7 8.65 -7.66 -15.28
CA ARG A 7 9.95 -7.03 -15.02
C ARG A 7 9.93 -6.24 -13.71
N GLU A 8 8.91 -5.40 -13.50
CA GLU A 8 8.77 -4.57 -12.30
C GLU A 8 8.66 -5.45 -11.04
N PHE A 9 7.81 -6.48 -11.09
CA PHE A 9 7.66 -7.49 -10.03
C PHE A 9 9.00 -8.15 -9.67
N LEU A 10 9.70 -8.72 -10.66
CA LEU A 10 10.97 -9.40 -10.43
C LEU A 10 12.07 -8.44 -9.97
N GLN A 11 12.03 -7.18 -10.38
CA GLN A 11 13.00 -6.18 -9.96
C GLN A 11 12.81 -5.83 -8.47
N LEU A 12 11.57 -5.77 -7.99
CA LEU A 12 11.29 -5.52 -6.57
C LEU A 12 11.86 -6.63 -5.68
N PHE A 13 11.83 -7.90 -6.08
CA PHE A 13 12.42 -9.01 -5.28
C PHE A 13 13.95 -9.01 -5.20
N LYS A 14 14.66 -8.24 -6.04
CA LYS A 14 16.13 -8.24 -6.07
C LYS A 14 16.76 -7.22 -5.14
N GLY A 15 16.02 -6.21 -4.70
CA GLY A 15 16.54 -5.13 -3.88
C GLY A 15 16.74 -5.53 -2.42
N PHE A 16 17.88 -5.17 -1.82
CA PHE A 16 18.13 -5.39 -0.38
C PHE A 16 17.01 -4.79 0.49
N LYS A 17 16.53 -3.57 0.14
CA LYS A 17 15.41 -2.92 0.83
C LYS A 17 14.14 -3.79 0.84
N SER A 18 13.83 -4.42 -0.29
CA SER A 18 12.66 -5.28 -0.42
C SER A 18 12.80 -6.59 0.35
N ILE A 19 13.99 -7.19 0.33
CA ILE A 19 14.28 -8.41 1.12
C ILE A 19 14.11 -8.12 2.61
N LEU A 20 14.64 -6.99 3.08
CA LEU A 20 14.46 -6.54 4.47
C LEU A 20 12.98 -6.36 4.82
N LEU A 21 12.21 -5.73 3.93
CA LEU A 21 10.77 -5.53 4.12
C LEU A 21 10.00 -6.85 4.16
N ILE A 22 10.30 -7.79 3.26
CA ILE A 22 9.70 -9.12 3.29
C ILE A 22 9.98 -9.79 4.64
N LEU A 23 11.23 -9.76 5.11
CA LEU A 23 11.58 -10.34 6.42
C LEU A 23 10.81 -9.68 7.56
N VAL A 24 10.70 -8.35 7.58
CA VAL A 24 9.91 -7.63 8.61
C VAL A 24 8.45 -8.07 8.60
N PHE A 25 7.83 -8.22 7.42
CA PHE A 25 6.47 -8.71 7.29
C PHE A 25 6.31 -10.13 7.81
N LEU A 26 7.17 -11.07 7.39
CA LEU A 26 7.06 -12.48 7.78
C LEU A 26 7.36 -12.69 9.27
N VAL A 27 8.40 -12.04 9.80
CA VAL A 27 8.76 -12.10 11.22
C VAL A 27 7.63 -11.54 12.08
N THR A 28 7.13 -10.35 11.76
CA THR A 28 6.04 -9.74 12.52
C THR A 28 4.78 -10.59 12.46
N SER A 29 4.45 -11.15 11.28
CA SER A 29 3.30 -12.05 11.12
C SER A 29 3.43 -13.30 12.01
N TYR A 30 4.61 -13.93 12.05
CA TYR A 30 4.87 -15.08 12.91
C TYR A 30 4.76 -14.75 14.39
N TYR A 31 5.39 -13.66 14.84
CA TYR A 31 5.39 -13.27 16.25
C TYR A 31 4.01 -12.79 16.71
N SER A 32 3.28 -12.04 15.91
CA SER A 32 1.91 -11.63 16.24
C SER A 32 0.97 -12.82 16.36
N ALA A 33 1.09 -13.81 15.46
CA ALA A 33 0.29 -15.02 15.54
C ALA A 33 0.65 -15.88 16.77
N LYS A 34 1.94 -16.06 17.04
CA LYS A 34 2.42 -16.91 18.14
C LYS A 34 2.13 -16.35 19.53
N PHE A 35 2.16 -15.03 19.68
CA PHE A 35 1.98 -14.36 20.97
C PHE A 35 0.66 -13.61 21.05
N ALA A 36 -0.36 -14.03 20.28
CA ALA A 36 -1.66 -13.38 20.19
C ALA A 36 -2.32 -13.18 21.58
N ASP A 37 -2.31 -14.21 22.43
CA ASP A 37 -2.91 -14.13 23.77
C ASP A 37 -2.21 -13.08 24.64
N GLY A 38 -0.87 -13.05 24.64
CA GLY A 38 -0.10 -12.07 25.38
C GLY A 38 -0.28 -10.64 24.85
N ILE A 39 -0.51 -10.48 23.54
CA ILE A 39 -0.86 -9.18 22.94
C ILE A 39 -2.25 -8.74 23.41
N ALA A 40 -3.23 -9.65 23.40
CA ALA A 40 -4.59 -9.37 23.84
C ALA A 40 -4.63 -8.94 25.32
N GLU A 41 -3.90 -9.64 26.19
CA GLU A 41 -3.76 -9.28 27.60
C GLU A 41 -3.06 -7.94 27.80
N ALA A 42 -1.94 -7.69 27.11
CA ALA A 42 -1.16 -6.47 27.26
C ALA A 42 -1.88 -5.21 26.76
N MET A 43 -2.76 -5.37 25.79
CA MET A 43 -3.53 -4.27 25.19
C MET A 43 -4.94 -4.13 25.78
N GLU A 44 -5.30 -4.94 26.79
CA GLU A 44 -6.63 -4.96 27.41
C GLU A 44 -7.76 -5.04 26.36
N LEU A 45 -7.57 -5.86 25.31
CA LEU A 45 -8.51 -5.96 24.19
C LEU A 45 -9.86 -6.53 24.66
N THR A 46 -10.94 -6.04 24.07
CA THR A 46 -12.27 -6.63 24.28
C THR A 46 -12.31 -8.07 23.75
N ALA A 47 -13.28 -8.88 24.21
CA ALA A 47 -13.40 -10.28 23.78
C ALA A 47 -13.53 -10.46 22.25
N GLN A 48 -14.09 -9.46 21.56
CA GLN A 48 -14.18 -9.43 20.10
C GLN A 48 -12.82 -9.13 19.46
N GLU A 49 -12.11 -8.12 19.95
CA GLU A 49 -10.79 -7.72 19.45
C GLU A 49 -9.70 -8.76 19.76
N ALA A 50 -9.80 -9.43 20.91
CA ALA A 50 -8.93 -10.55 21.28
C ALA A 50 -9.02 -11.70 20.27
N GLY A 51 -10.17 -11.86 19.61
CA GLY A 51 -10.36 -12.84 18.53
C GLY A 51 -9.49 -12.60 17.30
N GLU A 52 -9.04 -11.35 17.10
CA GLU A 52 -8.21 -10.87 15.98
C GLU A 52 -6.79 -10.47 16.42
N ALA A 53 -6.41 -10.72 17.68
CA ALA A 53 -5.12 -10.33 18.24
C ALA A 53 -3.92 -10.83 17.42
N HIS A 54 -4.08 -11.98 16.74
CA HIS A 54 -3.07 -12.57 15.87
C HIS A 54 -2.74 -11.73 14.63
N LEU A 55 -3.64 -10.84 14.20
CA LEU A 55 -3.46 -9.96 13.04
C LEU A 55 -2.87 -8.60 13.39
N VAL A 56 -2.90 -8.22 14.67
CA VAL A 56 -2.62 -6.84 15.15
C VAL A 56 -1.28 -6.31 14.64
N GLY A 57 -0.20 -7.09 14.75
CA GLY A 57 1.11 -6.59 14.30
C GLY A 57 1.22 -6.44 12.79
N LEU A 58 0.59 -7.31 12.00
CA LEU A 58 0.56 -7.17 10.54
C LEU A 58 -0.28 -5.95 10.13
N LEU A 59 -1.45 -5.78 10.73
CA LEU A 59 -2.31 -4.61 10.48
C LEU A 59 -1.63 -3.31 10.89
N PHE A 60 -0.97 -3.29 12.05
CA PHE A 60 -0.17 -2.16 12.50
C PHE A 60 0.92 -1.79 11.47
N LEU A 61 1.68 -2.78 10.97
CA LEU A 61 2.67 -2.54 9.93
C LEU A 61 2.05 -1.93 8.66
N VAL A 62 0.94 -2.45 8.18
CA VAL A 62 0.34 -1.96 6.93
C VAL A 62 -0.32 -0.59 7.11
N MET A 63 -1.01 -0.36 8.21
CA MET A 63 -1.70 0.90 8.46
C MET A 63 -0.73 2.07 8.67
N PHE A 64 0.30 1.88 9.49
CA PHE A 64 1.23 2.95 9.84
C PHE A 64 2.44 3.02 8.91
N PHE A 65 3.00 1.88 8.52
CA PHE A 65 4.22 1.83 7.71
C PHE A 65 3.98 1.42 6.25
N GLY A 66 2.80 0.93 5.89
CA GLY A 66 2.50 0.47 4.52
C GLY A 66 2.79 1.55 3.48
N HIS A 67 2.29 2.77 3.70
CA HIS A 67 2.55 3.88 2.77
C HIS A 67 4.05 4.20 2.66
N LEU A 68 4.76 4.21 3.79
CA LEU A 68 6.20 4.45 3.83
C LEU A 68 6.96 3.37 3.05
N PHE A 69 6.58 2.11 3.19
CA PHE A 69 7.21 1.01 2.49
C PHE A 69 6.92 1.02 0.99
N VAL A 70 5.66 1.28 0.58
CA VAL A 70 5.29 1.45 -0.83
C VAL A 70 6.05 2.62 -1.44
N ALA A 71 6.14 3.75 -0.75
CA ALA A 71 6.94 4.90 -1.18
C ALA A 71 8.43 4.55 -1.31
N SER A 72 9.01 3.91 -0.30
CA SER A 72 10.43 3.54 -0.28
C SER A 72 10.82 2.67 -1.49
N LEU A 73 9.94 1.76 -1.91
CA LEU A 73 10.20 0.82 -2.99
C LEU A 73 9.77 1.32 -4.38
N SER A 74 8.77 2.20 -4.46
CA SER A 74 8.09 2.48 -5.74
C SER A 74 7.89 3.96 -6.08
N HIS A 75 8.38 4.89 -5.24
CA HIS A 75 8.28 6.34 -5.49
C HIS A 75 8.85 6.77 -6.85
N ASP A 76 9.87 6.08 -7.33
CA ASP A 76 10.60 6.44 -8.55
C ASP A 76 10.23 5.59 -9.77
N SER A 77 9.19 4.76 -9.70
CA SER A 77 8.86 3.78 -10.75
C SER A 77 8.68 4.40 -12.15
N ILE A 78 8.13 5.62 -12.26
CA ILE A 78 7.95 6.32 -13.55
C ILE A 78 8.98 7.43 -13.75
N ASN A 79 9.20 8.30 -12.75
CA ASN A 79 10.13 9.42 -12.91
C ASN A 79 11.59 8.99 -13.14
N LYS A 80 12.00 7.80 -12.68
CA LYS A 80 13.32 7.25 -12.97
C LYS A 80 13.48 6.96 -14.44
N GLU A 81 12.49 6.34 -15.08
CA GLU A 81 12.56 6.04 -16.51
C GLU A 81 12.52 7.30 -17.39
N ILE A 82 11.79 8.33 -16.95
CA ILE A 82 11.81 9.64 -17.61
C ILE A 82 13.21 10.28 -17.47
N ARG A 83 13.79 10.24 -16.26
CA ARG A 83 15.12 10.79 -15.98
C ARG A 83 16.24 10.09 -16.73
N GLU A 84 16.21 8.76 -16.78
CA GLU A 84 17.20 7.93 -17.48
C GLU A 84 16.97 7.91 -19.00
N ARG A 85 15.96 8.64 -19.51
CA ARG A 85 15.54 8.67 -20.92
C ARG A 85 15.13 7.31 -21.50
N THR A 86 14.93 6.31 -20.64
CA THR A 86 14.49 4.98 -21.05
C THR A 86 13.01 4.94 -21.42
N MET A 87 12.23 5.91 -20.94
CA MET A 87 10.80 6.05 -21.26
C MET A 87 10.55 6.20 -22.77
N ARG A 88 11.45 6.87 -23.52
CA ARG A 88 11.34 7.03 -24.99
C ARG A 88 11.31 5.69 -25.72
N PHE A 89 12.06 4.70 -25.24
CA PHE A 89 12.09 3.36 -25.83
C PHE A 89 10.85 2.53 -25.47
N LEU A 90 10.19 2.83 -24.36
CA LEU A 90 8.98 2.13 -23.94
C LEU A 90 7.76 2.63 -24.71
N VAL A 91 7.63 3.95 -24.88
CA VAL A 91 6.47 4.57 -25.55
C VAL A 91 6.43 4.25 -27.05
N THR A 92 7.58 3.93 -27.69
CA THR A 92 7.60 3.47 -29.10
C THR A 92 7.15 2.02 -29.26
N LYS A 93 7.20 1.22 -28.20
CA LYS A 93 6.86 -0.22 -28.23
C LYS A 93 5.48 -0.54 -27.66
N THR A 94 4.89 0.35 -26.88
CA THR A 94 3.57 0.10 -26.26
C THR A 94 2.86 1.41 -25.90
N THR A 95 1.57 1.30 -25.57
CA THR A 95 0.76 2.46 -25.19
C THR A 95 1.13 2.97 -23.79
N ARG A 96 1.03 4.29 -23.58
CA ARG A 96 1.27 4.92 -22.27
C ARG A 96 0.43 4.31 -21.14
N PHE A 97 -0.82 3.95 -21.44
CA PHE A 97 -1.69 3.24 -20.50
C PHE A 97 -1.14 1.85 -20.16
N SER A 98 -0.69 1.07 -21.14
CA SER A 98 -0.07 -0.24 -20.93
C SER A 98 1.20 -0.18 -20.06
N ILE A 99 1.94 0.93 -20.09
CA ILE A 99 3.09 1.17 -19.22
C ILE A 99 2.63 1.35 -17.78
N ILE A 100 1.68 2.25 -17.54
CA ILE A 100 1.17 2.55 -16.19
C ILE A 100 0.53 1.32 -15.56
N VAL A 101 -0.40 0.65 -16.26
CA VAL A 101 -1.05 -0.54 -15.71
C VAL A 101 -0.06 -1.69 -15.56
N GLY A 102 0.92 -1.81 -16.46
CA GLY A 102 2.02 -2.75 -16.31
C GLY A 102 2.81 -2.54 -15.01
N LYS A 103 3.24 -1.30 -14.73
CA LYS A 103 3.95 -0.95 -13.50
C LYS A 103 3.10 -1.16 -12.25
N PHE A 104 1.85 -0.68 -12.29
CA PHE A 104 0.89 -0.90 -11.22
C PHE A 104 0.73 -2.38 -10.88
N LEU A 105 0.46 -3.23 -11.87
CA LEU A 105 0.29 -4.67 -11.64
C LEU A 105 1.57 -5.33 -11.11
N GLY A 106 2.75 -4.91 -11.57
CA GLY A 106 4.01 -5.44 -11.06
C GLY A 106 4.23 -5.12 -9.59
N ILE A 107 3.99 -3.87 -9.18
CA ILE A 107 4.07 -3.43 -7.78
C ILE A 107 2.98 -4.10 -6.95
N TRP A 108 1.75 -4.12 -7.44
CA TRP A 108 0.60 -4.75 -6.80
C TRP A 108 0.82 -6.24 -6.54
N MET A 109 1.35 -6.97 -7.53
CA MET A 109 1.64 -8.40 -7.39
C MET A 109 2.75 -8.68 -6.37
N PHE A 110 3.75 -7.79 -6.28
CA PHE A 110 4.79 -7.89 -5.25
C PHE A 110 4.16 -7.80 -3.85
N TRP A 111 3.32 -6.79 -3.63
CA TRP A 111 2.62 -6.59 -2.37
C TRP A 111 1.61 -7.70 -2.05
N PHE A 112 0.91 -8.20 -3.07
CA PHE A 112 0.03 -9.35 -2.94
C PHE A 112 0.78 -10.57 -2.43
N VAL A 113 1.94 -10.90 -3.00
CA VAL A 113 2.77 -12.04 -2.56
C VAL A 113 3.26 -11.84 -1.13
N CYS A 114 3.71 -10.63 -0.77
CA CYS A 114 4.17 -10.33 0.58
C CYS A 114 3.04 -10.52 1.61
N LEU A 115 1.87 -9.92 1.37
CA LEU A 115 0.71 -10.10 2.24
C LEU A 115 0.22 -11.54 2.27
N PHE A 116 0.15 -12.21 1.13
CA PHE A 116 -0.31 -13.59 1.05
C PHE A 116 0.56 -14.51 1.89
N LEU A 117 1.89 -14.40 1.78
CA LEU A 117 2.83 -15.17 2.61
C LEU A 117 2.68 -14.84 4.10
N SER A 118 2.50 -13.57 4.45
CA SER A 118 2.24 -13.13 5.82
C SER A 118 0.97 -13.75 6.41
N PHE A 119 -0.16 -13.67 5.69
CA PHE A 119 -1.43 -14.27 6.11
C PHE A 119 -1.36 -15.80 6.12
N LEU A 120 -0.59 -16.42 5.21
CA LEU A 120 -0.37 -17.86 5.22
C LEU A 120 0.38 -18.32 6.48
N ILE A 121 1.43 -17.60 6.90
CA ILE A 121 2.15 -17.88 8.15
C ILE A 121 1.21 -17.78 9.36
N ILE A 122 0.39 -16.73 9.40
CA ILE A 122 -0.58 -16.52 10.47
C ILE A 122 -1.57 -17.68 10.50
N ALA A 123 -2.17 -18.03 9.36
CA ALA A 123 -3.14 -19.11 9.25
C ALA A 123 -2.56 -20.48 9.65
N LEU A 124 -1.30 -20.76 9.30
CA LEU A 124 -0.63 -21.99 9.72
C LEU A 124 -0.31 -22.02 11.22
N THR A 125 -0.24 -20.85 11.87
CA THR A 125 0.09 -20.73 13.29
C THR A 125 -1.15 -20.73 14.18
N THR A 126 -2.26 -20.13 13.71
CA THR A 126 -3.50 -19.97 14.48
C THR A 126 -4.64 -20.86 14.02
N GLU A 127 -4.48 -21.55 12.89
CA GLU A 127 -5.53 -22.34 12.21
C GLU A 127 -6.78 -21.51 11.82
N LYS A 128 -6.65 -20.17 11.78
CA LYS A 128 -7.71 -19.23 11.37
C LYS A 128 -7.37 -18.57 10.04
N ILE A 129 -8.40 -18.34 9.21
CA ILE A 129 -8.25 -17.68 7.91
C ILE A 129 -9.17 -16.47 7.82
N ASP A 130 -8.58 -15.28 7.84
CA ASP A 130 -9.31 -14.01 7.81
C ASP A 130 -9.29 -13.38 6.41
N VAL A 131 -10.07 -13.96 5.49
CA VAL A 131 -10.12 -13.52 4.07
C VAL A 131 -10.61 -12.08 3.93
N LEU A 132 -11.57 -11.66 4.77
CA LEU A 132 -12.10 -10.30 4.74
C LEU A 132 -11.01 -9.29 5.11
N VAL A 133 -10.29 -9.54 6.20
CA VAL A 133 -9.20 -8.68 6.67
C VAL A 133 -8.06 -8.63 5.64
N PHE A 134 -7.76 -9.76 4.98
CA PHE A 134 -6.83 -9.78 3.84
C PHE A 134 -7.29 -8.84 2.71
N ALA A 135 -8.57 -8.91 2.31
CA ALA A 135 -9.12 -8.07 1.23
C ALA A 135 -9.10 -6.58 1.61
N GLN A 136 -9.46 -6.24 2.84
CA GLN A 136 -9.39 -4.89 3.39
C GLN A 136 -7.94 -4.36 3.36
N THR A 137 -6.99 -5.13 3.88
CA THR A 137 -5.56 -4.78 3.90
C THR A 137 -5.01 -4.60 2.48
N MET A 138 -5.39 -5.48 1.55
CA MET A 138 -4.97 -5.38 0.15
C MET A 138 -5.58 -4.15 -0.55
N SER A 139 -6.81 -3.78 -0.22
CA SER A 139 -7.44 -2.57 -0.77
C SER A 139 -6.73 -1.28 -0.33
N LEU A 140 -6.27 -1.23 0.93
CA LEU A 140 -5.48 -0.12 1.45
C LEU A 140 -4.14 -0.01 0.70
N LEU A 141 -3.40 -1.12 0.53
CA LEU A 141 -2.18 -1.13 -0.27
C LEU A 141 -2.43 -0.72 -1.72
N THR A 142 -3.54 -1.16 -2.31
CA THR A 142 -3.93 -0.81 -3.67
C THR A 142 -4.07 0.71 -3.84
N LEU A 143 -4.71 1.38 -2.88
CA LEU A 143 -4.80 2.84 -2.85
C LEU A 143 -3.43 3.50 -2.70
N GLN A 144 -2.59 3.02 -1.77
CA GLN A 144 -1.26 3.56 -1.53
C GLN A 144 -0.36 3.43 -2.78
N ILE A 145 -0.36 2.29 -3.46
CA ILE A 145 0.39 2.07 -4.71
C ILE A 145 -0.08 3.02 -5.80
N SER A 146 -1.40 3.19 -5.95
CA SER A 146 -1.98 4.09 -6.94
C SER A 146 -1.59 5.54 -6.70
N PHE A 147 -1.60 5.97 -5.43
CA PHE A 147 -1.15 7.30 -5.04
C PHE A 147 0.35 7.52 -5.32
N ILE A 148 1.20 6.55 -4.99
CA ILE A 148 2.65 6.65 -5.22
C ILE A 148 2.97 6.70 -6.72
N LEU A 149 2.26 5.93 -7.55
CA LEU A 149 2.40 6.03 -9.02
C LEU A 149 1.98 7.38 -9.56
N LEU A 150 0.87 7.94 -9.06
CA LEU A 150 0.44 9.30 -9.41
C LEU A 150 1.54 10.32 -9.07
N MET A 151 2.12 10.22 -7.87
CA MET A 151 3.22 11.10 -7.44
C MET A 151 4.47 10.93 -8.30
N SER A 152 4.78 9.70 -8.72
CA SER A 152 5.88 9.41 -9.65
C SER A 152 5.67 10.05 -11.03
N VAL A 153 4.41 10.21 -11.47
CA VAL A 153 4.09 10.98 -12.69
C VAL A 153 4.08 12.47 -12.42
N LEU A 154 3.64 12.96 -11.26
CA LEU A 154 3.56 14.40 -11.02
C LEU A 154 4.94 15.04 -10.86
N ILE A 155 5.89 14.33 -10.28
CA ILE A 155 7.16 14.91 -9.83
C ILE A 155 8.34 14.27 -10.57
N ASN A 156 9.07 15.08 -11.32
CA ASN A 156 10.24 14.67 -12.13
C ASN A 156 11.49 14.33 -11.31
N LYS A 157 11.49 14.64 -10.02
CA LYS A 157 12.63 14.46 -9.11
C LYS A 157 12.38 13.26 -8.19
N PRO A 158 13.06 12.11 -8.40
CA PRO A 158 13.00 10.93 -7.52
C PRO A 158 13.23 11.29 -6.05
N GLY A 159 14.23 12.14 -5.76
CA GLY A 159 14.47 12.61 -4.40
C GLY A 159 13.29 13.37 -3.78
N ALA A 160 12.54 14.15 -4.57
CA ALA A 160 11.35 14.84 -4.07
C ALA A 160 10.17 13.87 -3.88
N THR A 161 9.98 12.89 -4.76
CA THR A 161 8.97 11.84 -4.55
C THR A 161 9.29 10.95 -3.35
N MET A 162 10.57 10.68 -3.08
CA MET A 162 10.99 9.95 -1.89
C MET A 162 10.66 10.74 -0.63
N PHE A 163 11.06 12.02 -0.58
CA PHE A 163 10.78 12.89 0.56
C PHE A 163 9.27 13.02 0.83
N LEU A 164 8.48 13.31 -0.20
CA LEU A 164 7.03 13.43 -0.06
C LEU A 164 6.34 12.12 0.28
N GLY A 165 6.85 10.98 -0.21
CA GLY A 165 6.35 9.66 0.16
C GLY A 165 6.63 9.32 1.63
N ILE A 166 7.81 9.68 2.15
CA ILE A 166 8.14 9.52 3.58
C ILE A 166 7.27 10.46 4.43
N LEU A 167 7.19 11.73 4.05
CA LEU A 167 6.37 12.73 4.73
C LEU A 167 4.90 12.32 4.75
N GLY A 168 4.37 11.86 3.62
CA GLY A 168 3.02 11.30 3.50
C GLY A 168 2.82 10.05 4.35
N GLY A 169 3.81 9.15 4.39
CA GLY A 169 3.76 7.93 5.19
C GLY A 169 3.67 8.19 6.69
N ILE A 170 4.21 9.31 7.17
CA ILE A 170 4.12 9.72 8.58
C ILE A 170 2.86 10.55 8.84
N LEU A 171 2.57 11.53 7.98
CA LEU A 171 1.46 12.47 8.21
C LEU A 171 0.09 11.83 7.99
N LEU A 172 -0.07 10.94 7.00
CA LEU A 172 -1.39 10.38 6.67
C LEU A 172 -1.98 9.54 7.81
N PRO A 173 -1.24 8.63 8.49
CA PRO A 173 -1.76 7.93 9.67
C PRO A 173 -2.09 8.88 10.82
N ILE A 174 -1.23 9.86 11.10
CA ILE A 174 -1.41 10.80 12.22
C ILE A 174 -2.66 11.67 12.00
N LEU A 175 -2.77 12.28 10.83
CA LEU A 175 -3.92 13.11 10.47
C LEU A 175 -5.19 12.26 10.35
N GLY A 176 -5.10 11.07 9.78
CA GLY A 176 -6.21 10.13 9.66
C GLY A 176 -6.79 9.75 11.02
N GLY A 177 -5.93 9.40 11.99
CA GLY A 177 -6.34 9.11 13.36
C GLY A 177 -6.97 10.33 14.05
N TRP A 178 -6.35 11.51 13.92
CA TRP A 178 -6.92 12.75 14.46
C TRP A 178 -8.32 13.02 13.90
N PHE A 179 -8.51 12.94 12.58
CA PHE A 179 -9.78 13.25 11.93
C PHE A 179 -10.92 12.32 12.37
N VAL A 180 -10.62 11.08 12.78
CA VAL A 180 -11.61 10.15 13.32
C VAL A 180 -11.99 10.52 14.75
N LEU A 181 -11.02 10.96 15.57
CA LEU A 181 -11.23 11.28 16.99
C LEU A 181 -11.84 12.68 17.22
N THR A 182 -11.80 13.58 16.24
CA THR A 182 -12.30 14.95 16.42
C THR A 182 -13.83 15.05 16.28
N SER A 183 -14.47 15.67 17.26
CA SER A 183 -15.91 15.97 17.27
C SER A 183 -16.26 17.34 16.68
N ASN A 184 -15.27 18.13 16.23
CA ASN A 184 -15.51 19.47 15.71
C ASN A 184 -16.25 19.40 14.35
N PRO A 185 -17.47 19.96 14.23
CA PRO A 185 -18.27 19.89 13.01
C PRO A 185 -17.53 20.42 11.76
N ALA A 186 -16.69 21.46 11.91
CA ALA A 186 -15.97 22.08 10.81
C ALA A 186 -14.87 21.18 10.20
N ILE A 187 -14.34 20.23 10.99
CA ILE A 187 -13.22 19.36 10.60
C ILE A 187 -13.70 17.91 10.43
N SER A 188 -14.82 17.54 11.04
CA SER A 188 -15.36 16.18 11.05
C SER A 188 -15.61 15.56 9.66
N TRP A 189 -15.80 16.36 8.62
CA TRP A 189 -15.94 15.87 7.24
C TRP A 189 -14.63 15.36 6.64
N LEU A 190 -13.46 15.78 7.15
CA LEU A 190 -12.15 15.33 6.67
C LEU A 190 -11.90 13.84 6.97
N LYS A 191 -12.67 13.23 7.89
CA LYS A 191 -12.62 11.78 8.12
C LYS A 191 -12.91 10.97 6.84
N TYR A 192 -13.76 11.47 5.94
CA TYR A 192 -14.08 10.81 4.67
C TYR A 192 -12.92 10.84 3.65
N VAL A 193 -11.89 11.65 3.89
CA VAL A 193 -10.65 11.65 3.09
C VAL A 193 -9.69 10.56 3.58
N SER A 194 -9.78 10.21 4.86
CA SER A 194 -8.93 9.19 5.47
C SER A 194 -9.31 7.79 4.96
N PRO A 195 -8.36 7.02 4.41
CA PRO A 195 -8.65 5.65 4.00
C PRO A 195 -8.99 4.75 5.21
N PHE A 196 -8.52 5.10 6.40
CA PHE A 196 -8.79 4.38 7.64
C PHE A 196 -10.27 4.42 8.04
N TYR A 197 -10.98 5.50 7.70
CA TYR A 197 -12.41 5.61 7.99
C TYR A 197 -13.23 4.52 7.28
N TYR A 198 -12.87 4.16 6.05
CA TYR A 198 -13.58 3.13 5.28
C TYR A 198 -13.22 1.69 5.68
N LEU A 199 -12.15 1.51 6.46
CA LEU A 199 -11.79 0.22 7.03
C LEU A 199 -12.58 -0.06 8.32
N ASP A 200 -12.93 0.99 9.06
CA ASP A 200 -13.62 0.90 10.36
C ASP A 200 -15.16 1.00 10.24
N LEU A 201 -15.68 1.64 9.17
CA LEU A 201 -17.12 1.93 9.05
C LEU A 201 -18.01 0.68 8.99
N ASN A 202 -17.73 -0.22 8.05
CA ASN A 202 -18.50 -1.44 7.78
C ASN A 202 -17.61 -2.45 7.03
N GLU A 203 -17.96 -3.73 7.13
CA GLU A 203 -17.21 -4.86 6.53
C GLU A 203 -16.86 -4.67 5.04
N TYR A 204 -17.75 -4.05 4.24
CA TYR A 204 -17.59 -3.89 2.79
C TYR A 204 -17.21 -2.47 2.34
N SER A 205 -17.06 -1.52 3.27
CA SER A 205 -16.74 -0.12 2.94
C SER A 205 -15.36 0.05 2.30
N PHE A 206 -14.45 -0.92 2.50
CA PHE A 206 -13.13 -0.94 1.86
C PHE A 206 -13.19 -0.94 0.33
N LEU A 207 -14.30 -1.34 -0.30
CA LEU A 207 -14.48 -1.28 -1.74
C LEU A 207 -14.37 0.16 -2.29
N VAL A 208 -14.70 1.16 -1.47
CA VAL A 208 -14.50 2.58 -1.82
C VAL A 208 -13.01 2.86 -2.10
N LEU A 209 -12.09 2.24 -1.35
CA LEU A 209 -10.66 2.41 -1.56
C LEU A 209 -10.22 1.92 -2.94
N LEU A 210 -10.83 0.85 -3.46
CA LEU A 210 -10.57 0.34 -4.81
C LEU A 210 -11.10 1.29 -5.89
N VAL A 211 -12.28 1.88 -5.68
CA VAL A 211 -12.84 2.89 -6.59
C VAL A 211 -11.92 4.12 -6.65
N VAL A 212 -11.49 4.62 -5.48
CA VAL A 212 -10.55 5.76 -5.41
C VAL A 212 -9.21 5.41 -6.06
N ALA A 213 -8.68 4.20 -5.84
CA ALA A 213 -7.47 3.72 -6.48
C ALA A 213 -7.60 3.71 -8.02
N ALA A 214 -8.73 3.22 -8.55
CA ALA A 214 -9.00 3.24 -9.99
C ALA A 214 -9.03 4.67 -10.57
N ILE A 215 -9.64 5.61 -9.85
CA ILE A 215 -9.64 7.04 -10.21
C ILE A 215 -8.20 7.58 -10.24
N LEU A 216 -7.38 7.28 -9.23
CA LEU A 216 -5.97 7.73 -9.18
C LEU A 216 -5.15 7.17 -10.35
N ILE A 217 -5.33 5.91 -10.72
CA ILE A 217 -4.67 5.31 -11.90
C ILE A 217 -5.14 5.98 -13.20
N TYR A 218 -6.43 6.28 -13.31
CA TYR A 218 -6.97 7.02 -14.45
C TYR A 218 -6.36 8.43 -14.55
N LEU A 219 -6.29 9.17 -13.44
CA LEU A 219 -5.62 10.47 -13.36
C LEU A 219 -4.14 10.39 -13.72
N THR A 220 -3.44 9.35 -13.22
CA THR A 220 -2.04 9.07 -13.55
C THR A 220 -1.86 8.95 -15.07
N ASN A 221 -2.77 8.25 -15.75
CA ASN A 221 -2.75 8.11 -17.21
C ASN A 221 -3.01 9.43 -17.94
N LEU A 222 -3.99 10.23 -17.50
CA LEU A 222 -4.26 11.54 -18.10
C LEU A 222 -3.07 12.48 -18.00
N LEU A 223 -2.43 12.54 -16.84
CA LEU A 223 -1.25 13.38 -16.61
C LEU A 223 -0.05 12.89 -17.41
N PHE A 224 0.15 11.57 -17.47
CA PHE A 224 1.25 10.98 -18.21
C PHE A 224 1.11 11.20 -19.73
N LYS A 225 -0.12 11.24 -20.27
CA LYS A 225 -0.36 11.59 -21.69
C LYS A 225 0.06 13.01 -22.05
N ARG A 226 -0.06 13.97 -21.12
CA ARG A 226 0.29 15.38 -21.35
C ARG A 226 1.80 15.65 -21.31
N ARG A 227 2.60 14.69 -20.85
CA ARG A 227 4.04 14.86 -20.72
C ARG A 227 4.79 14.55 -22.01
N GLU A 228 5.73 15.42 -22.34
CA GLU A 228 6.75 15.14 -23.34
C GLU A 228 7.78 14.19 -22.72
N CYS A 229 8.11 13.11 -23.41
CA CYS A 229 9.08 12.10 -22.98
C CYS A 229 10.25 12.11 -23.96
#